data_AF-A0A645F7T9-F1
#
_entry.id   AF-A0A645F7T9-F1
#
_cell.length_a   1.000
_cell.length_b   1.000
_cell.length_c   1.000
_cell.angle_alpha   90.00
_cell.angle_beta   90.00
_cell.angle_gamma   90.00
#
_symmetry.space_group_name_H-M   'P 1'
#
loop_
_entity.id
_entity.type
_entity.pdbx_description
1 polymer ?
#
loop_
_entity_poly.entity_id
_entity_poly.type
_entity_poly.pdbx_seq_one_letter_code
_entity_poly.pdbx_strand_id
1 'polypeptide(L)' 'MENEQLFEVGETYEFHSDLFESPVKGKIEKIYENSVMIRVTKCATDETETADNLQWQLIVRKSNALIENN' A
#
# COMPACT_ATOMS: atom_id res chain seq x y z
N MET A 1 -13.93 -13.10 -11.78
CA MET A 1 -14.16 -13.24 -10.33
C MET A 1 -13.61 -11.99 -9.72
N GLU A 2 -14.48 -11.06 -9.33
CA GLU A 2 -14.08 -9.88 -8.57
C GLU A 2 -13.79 -10.37 -7.16
N ASN A 3 -12.51 -10.47 -6.80
CA ASN A 3 -12.15 -10.54 -5.39
C ASN A 3 -12.57 -9.20 -4.80
N GLU A 4 -13.75 -9.15 -4.16
CA GLU A 4 -14.13 -8.06 -3.26
C GLU A 4 -13.14 -8.06 -2.09
N GLN A 5 -11.95 -7.50 -2.34
CA GLN A 5 -11.02 -7.17 -1.28
C GLN A 5 -11.68 -6.09 -0.42
N LEU A 6 -12.15 -6.52 0.73
CA LEU A 6 -12.60 -5.64 1.80
C LEU A 6 -11.34 -5.06 2.45
N PHE A 7 -10.91 -3.91 1.93
CA PHE A 7 -9.91 -3.10 2.60
C PHE A 7 -10.54 -2.46 3.84
N GLU A 8 -9.81 -2.42 4.94
CA GLU A 8 -10.28 -1.81 6.20
C GLU A 8 -9.32 -0.73 6.68
N VAL A 9 -9.86 0.42 7.10
CA VAL A 9 -9.06 1.50 7.68
C VAL A 9 -8.46 1.02 9.00
N GLY A 10 -7.15 1.11 9.14
CA GLY A 10 -6.43 0.63 10.30
C GLY A 10 -5.62 -0.64 10.06
N GLU A 11 -5.96 -1.40 9.03
CA GLU A 11 -5.23 -2.61 8.64
C GLU A 11 -3.99 -2.29 7.80
N THR A 12 -2.99 -3.17 7.84
CA THR A 12 -1.73 -3.01 7.11
C THR A 12 -1.67 -4.02 5.99
N TYR A 13 -1.49 -3.53 4.76
CA TYR A 13 -1.36 -4.37 3.57
C TYR A 13 -0.10 -4.02 2.80
N GLU A 14 0.31 -4.94 1.94
CA GLU A 14 1.43 -4.78 1.02
C GLU A 14 0.90 -4.49 -0.38
N PHE A 15 1.48 -3.51 -1.04
CA PHE A 15 1.06 -3.05 -2.36
C PHE A 15 2.24 -2.97 -3.30
N HIS A 16 2.01 -3.39 -4.54
CA HIS A 16 2.93 -3.12 -5.62
C HIS A 16 2.73 -1.67 -6.11
N SER A 17 3.81 -0.89 -6.12
CA SER A 17 3.80 0.49 -6.61
C SER A 17 4.84 0.63 -7.71
N ASP A 18 4.49 1.23 -8.84
CA ASP A 18 5.47 1.54 -9.90
C ASP A 18 6.55 2.56 -9.44
N LEU A 19 6.36 3.19 -8.27
CA LEU A 19 7.33 4.13 -7.68
C LEU A 19 8.45 3.42 -6.91
N PHE A 20 8.27 2.16 -6.57
CA PHE A 20 9.21 1.39 -5.76
C PHE A 20 9.48 0.04 -6.43
N GLU A 21 10.75 -0.35 -6.55
CA GLU A 21 11.08 -1.66 -7.13
C GLU A 21 10.60 -2.82 -6.25
N SER A 22 10.38 -2.55 -4.97
CA SER A 22 9.93 -3.53 -3.98
C SER A 22 8.54 -3.18 -3.43
N PRO A 23 7.77 -4.17 -2.96
CA PRO A 23 6.45 -3.92 -2.42
C PRO A 23 6.49 -3.00 -1.20
N VAL A 24 5.49 -2.12 -1.12
CA VAL A 24 5.35 -1.12 -0.07
C VAL A 24 4.34 -1.62 0.95
N LYS A 25 4.73 -1.70 2.22
CA LYS A 25 3.84 -2.02 3.31
C LYS A 25 3.32 -0.74 3.95
N GLY A 26 2.00 -0.63 4.07
CA GLY A 26 1.39 0.54 4.70
C GLY A 26 0.04 0.25 5.34
N LYS A 27 -0.26 1.06 6.35
CA LYS A 27 -1.52 1.06 7.09
C LYS A 27 -2.55 1.89 6.34
N ILE A 28 -3.72 1.34 6.07
CA ILE A 28 -4.80 2.06 5.38
C ILE A 28 -5.33 3.17 6.29
N GLU A 29 -5.30 4.40 5.79
CA GLU A 29 -5.91 5.56 6.46
C GLU A 29 -7.23 5.97 5.82
N LYS A 30 -7.35 5.83 4.48
CA LYS A 30 -8.59 6.12 3.76
C LYS A 30 -8.81 5.14 2.62
N ILE A 31 -10.07 4.83 2.37
CA ILE A 31 -10.51 3.96 1.28
C ILE A 31 -11.33 4.80 0.30
N TYR A 32 -10.98 4.71 -0.96
CA TYR A 32 -11.74 5.26 -2.08
C TYR A 32 -12.39 4.11 -2.87
N GLU A 33 -13.16 4.44 -3.89
CA GLU A 33 -13.87 3.45 -4.71
C GLU A 33 -12.89 2.41 -5.32
N ASN A 34 -11.84 2.88 -5.99
CA ASN A 34 -10.87 2.03 -6.70
C ASN A 34 -9.43 2.07 -6.13
N SER A 35 -9.22 2.81 -5.04
CA SER A 35 -7.88 3.05 -4.48
C SER A 35 -7.94 3.17 -2.97
N VAL A 36 -6.79 3.05 -2.32
CA VAL A 36 -6.64 3.25 -0.87
C VAL A 36 -5.45 4.17 -0.62
N MET A 37 -5.60 5.05 0.37
CA MET A 37 -4.49 5.81 0.92
C MET A 37 -3.90 5.00 2.05
N ILE A 38 -2.63 4.67 1.92
CA ILE A 38 -1.86 4.02 2.95
C ILE A 38 -0.85 4.98 3.53
N ARG A 39 -0.66 4.89 4.83
CA ARG A 39 0.53 5.38 5.49
C ARG A 39 1.60 4.30 5.45
N VAL A 40 2.62 4.51 4.64
CA VAL A 40 3.78 3.64 4.53
C VAL A 40 4.36 3.44 5.93
N THR A 41 4.56 2.19 6.32
CA THR A 41 5.19 1.81 7.60
C THR A 41 6.51 1.08 7.38
N LYS A 42 6.66 0.43 6.23
CA LYS A 42 7.90 -0.24 5.83
C LYS A 42 8.00 -0.26 4.31
N CYS A 43 9.06 0.35 3.78
CA CYS A 43 9.47 0.14 2.39
C CYS A 43 10.42 -1.06 2.38
N ALA A 44 10.23 -2.01 1.47
CA ALA A 44 11.15 -3.12 1.32
C ALA A 44 12.46 -2.60 0.73
N THR A 45 13.49 -2.54 1.59
CA THR A 45 14.92 -2.41 1.27
C THR A 45 15.42 -1.00 0.92
N ASP A 46 16.40 -0.53 1.71
CA ASP A 46 17.40 0.54 1.52
C ASP A 46 17.04 1.92 0.91
N GLU A 47 15.82 2.16 0.44
CA GLU A 47 15.38 3.45 -0.11
C GLU A 47 14.68 4.31 0.96
N THR A 48 15.34 4.51 2.10
CA THR A 48 14.86 5.39 3.17
C THR A 48 14.66 6.84 2.71
N GLU A 49 15.39 7.28 1.69
CA GLU A 49 15.36 8.66 1.19
C GLU A 49 14.06 9.00 0.42
N THR A 50 13.48 8.03 -0.30
CA THR A 50 12.26 8.23 -1.09
C THR A 50 11.00 8.25 -0.22
N ALA A 51 10.97 7.46 0.86
CA ALA A 51 9.83 7.41 1.78
C ALA A 51 9.70 8.65 2.68
N ASP A 52 10.82 9.25 3.10
CA ASP A 52 10.83 10.44 3.95
C ASP A 52 10.26 11.67 3.22
N ASN A 53 10.55 11.81 1.93
CA ASN A 53 10.04 12.89 1.07
C ASN A 53 8.51 12.82 0.83
N LEU A 54 7.90 11.64 0.96
CA LEU A 54 6.46 11.44 0.69
C LEU A 54 5.56 11.67 1.92
N GLN A 55 6.12 12.17 3.03
CA GLN A 55 5.43 12.22 4.34
C GLN A 55 4.84 10.85 4.75
N TRP A 56 5.38 9.77 4.17
CA TRP A 56 4.91 8.40 4.34
C TRP A 56 3.46 8.15 3.92
N GLN A 57 2.85 8.95 3.04
CA GLN A 57 1.49 8.72 2.55
C GLN A 57 1.47 8.41 1.05
N LEU A 58 0.86 7.30 0.67
CA LEU A 58 0.80 6.83 -0.71
C LEU A 58 -0.62 6.41 -1.08
N ILE A 59 -1.09 6.81 -2.26
CA ILE A 59 -2.35 6.34 -2.82
C ILE A 59 -2.04 5.20 -3.79
N VAL A 60 -2.56 4.03 -3.50
CA VAL A 60 -2.34 2.80 -4.28
C VAL A 60 -3.67 2.24 -4.76
N ARG A 61 -3.66 1.59 -5.93
CA ARG A 61 -4.87 0.93 -6.45
C ARG A 61 -5.15 -0.33 -5.65
N LYS A 62 -6.43 -0.58 -5.39
CA LYS A 62 -6.89 -1.80 -4.72
C LYS A 62 -6.39 -3.07 -5.42
N SER A 63 -6.41 -3.07 -6.75
CA SER A 63 -5.92 -4.16 -7.61
C SER A 63 -4.44 -4.51 -7.42
N ASN A 64 -3.64 -3.63 -6.84
CA ASN A 64 -2.20 -3.82 -6.66
C ASN A 64 -1.83 -4.37 -5.29
N ALA A 65 -2.82 -4.65 -4.44
CA ALA A 65 -2.59 -5.28 -3.15
C ALA A 65 -2.07 -6.71 -3.34
N LEU A 66 -0.89 -6.98 -2.77
CA LEU A 66 -0.27 -8.30 -2.72
C LEU A 66 -0.87 -9.04 -1.53
N ILE A 67 -1.93 -9.80 -1.77
CA ILE A 67 -2.48 -10.71 -0.76
C ILE A 67 -1.62 -11.97 -0.77
N GLU A 68 -1.04 -12.34 0.38
CA GLU A 68 -0.66 -13.74 0.60
C GLU A 68 -1.96 -14.56 0.65
N ASN A 69 -2.32 -15.21 -0.46
CA ASN A 69 -3.26 -16.33 -0.42
C ASN A 69 -2.56 -17.46 0.33
N ASN A 70 -2.99 -17.74 1.56
CA ASN A 70 -2.63 -18.96 2.29
C ASN A 70 -3.86 -19.87 2.33
#